data_AF-A0A7X9CST3-F1
#
_entry.id   AF-A0A7X9CST3-F1
#
_cell.length_a   1.000
_cell.length_b   1.000
_cell.length_c   1.000
_cell.angle_alpha   90.00
_cell.angle_beta   90.00
_cell.angle_gamma   90.00
#
_symmetry.space_group_name_H-M   'P 1'
#
loop_
_entity.id
_entity.type
_entity.pdbx_description
1 polymer ?
#
loop_
_entity_poly.entity_id
_entity_poly.type
_entity_poly.pdbx_seq_one_letter_code
_entity_poly.pdbx_strand_id
1 'polypeptide(L)'
;TSKFKNIRKLPIIRGIFILIESLSMGMDALMYSASFFEDEEELEKESITTKIFGKYSQKFENALTILISFALALLFFFFLPTWLTSLFKNKVSSSIGMNFIEGIIRLIIFFIYIVMISKMEDIKRVFMYHGAEHKTIFCYENGDELTVENVKKYSILHPRCGTSFLFTVMLVSILVLSLFGWPNPVMRMVTRLISLPIIVGVSYEINRLIGKSNSKFAEILSKPGLFVQKVATVKEPTDDMIEVAIAAMKEVIPEDPKADLW
;
A
#
# COMPACT_ATOMS: atom_id res chain seq x y z
N THR A 1 -22.01 9.96 -19.05
CA THR A 1 -23.29 9.42 -18.51
C THR A 1 -23.42 9.70 -17.02
N SER A 2 -24.34 10.59 -16.64
CA SER A 2 -24.54 11.13 -15.27
C SER A 2 -24.79 10.06 -14.18
N LYS A 3 -25.46 8.94 -14.49
CA LYS A 3 -25.73 7.84 -13.53
C LYS A 3 -24.47 7.17 -12.96
N PHE A 4 -23.43 6.95 -13.76
CA PHE A 4 -22.19 6.32 -13.29
C PHE A 4 -21.38 7.23 -12.35
N LYS A 5 -21.44 8.56 -12.54
CA LYS A 5 -20.81 9.53 -11.63
C LYS A 5 -21.43 9.50 -10.22
N ASN A 6 -22.70 9.13 -10.09
CA ASN A 6 -23.38 9.07 -8.78
C ASN A 6 -23.12 7.75 -8.04
N ILE A 7 -23.00 6.61 -8.74
CA ILE A 7 -22.69 5.31 -8.11
C ILE A 7 -21.28 5.32 -7.50
N ARG A 8 -20.32 5.97 -8.17
CA ARG A 8 -18.95 6.14 -7.65
C ARG A 8 -18.86 6.96 -6.36
N LYS A 9 -19.91 7.69 -5.98
CA LYS A 9 -19.95 8.51 -4.76
C LYS A 9 -20.61 7.78 -3.58
N LEU A 10 -21.23 6.62 -3.82
CA LEU A 10 -21.89 5.86 -2.76
C LEU A 10 -20.86 5.38 -1.73
N PRO A 11 -21.20 5.42 -0.42
CA PRO A 11 -20.35 4.86 0.63
C PRO A 11 -19.97 3.41 0.32
N ILE A 12 -18.77 2.98 0.73
CA ILE A 12 -18.19 1.65 0.48
C ILE A 12 -17.80 1.45 -0.99
N ILE A 13 -18.69 1.73 -1.93
CA ILE A 13 -18.44 1.58 -3.37
C ILE A 13 -17.34 2.53 -3.85
N ARG A 14 -17.36 3.79 -3.37
CA ARG A 14 -16.35 4.79 -3.73
C ARG A 14 -14.91 4.37 -3.41
N GLY A 15 -14.71 3.67 -2.29
CA GLY A 15 -13.39 3.22 -1.87
C GLY A 15 -12.77 2.22 -2.85
N ILE A 16 -13.60 1.38 -3.47
CA ILE A 16 -13.17 0.44 -4.51
C ILE A 16 -12.68 1.20 -5.74
N PHE A 17 -13.46 2.18 -6.21
CA PHE A 17 -13.08 2.97 -7.39
C PHE A 17 -11.81 3.78 -7.16
N ILE A 18 -11.70 4.45 -6.00
CA ILE A 18 -10.50 5.22 -5.65
C ILE A 18 -9.29 4.31 -5.56
N LEU A 19 -9.40 3.13 -4.96
CA LEU A 19 -8.30 2.19 -4.89
C LEU A 19 -7.84 1.74 -6.28
N ILE A 20 -8.78 1.41 -7.18
CA ILE A 20 -8.45 1.00 -8.56
C ILE A 20 -7.78 2.15 -9.31
N GLU A 21 -8.32 3.37 -9.23
CA GLU A 21 -7.77 4.56 -9.88
C GLU A 21 -6.34 4.85 -9.36
N SER A 22 -6.12 4.84 -8.04
CA SER A 22 -4.80 5.06 -7.44
C SER A 22 -3.80 3.95 -7.76
N LEU A 23 -4.22 2.67 -7.77
CA LEU A 23 -3.33 1.56 -8.12
C LEU A 23 -2.93 1.58 -9.59
N SER A 24 -3.87 1.89 -10.50
CA SER A 24 -3.58 2.02 -11.92
C SER A 24 -2.58 3.15 -12.16
N MET A 25 -2.88 4.35 -11.65
CA MET A 25 -2.01 5.52 -11.81
C MET A 25 -0.64 5.30 -11.19
N GLY A 26 -0.58 4.68 -10.00
CA GLY A 26 0.69 4.35 -9.35
C GLY A 26 1.52 3.33 -10.15
N MET A 27 0.88 2.31 -10.72
CA MET A 27 1.57 1.35 -11.59
C MET A 27 2.10 2.02 -12.86
N ASP A 28 1.28 2.85 -13.51
CA ASP A 28 1.67 3.58 -14.72
C ASP A 28 2.84 4.53 -14.42
N ALA A 29 2.81 5.24 -13.29
CA ALA A 29 3.91 6.11 -12.86
C ALA A 29 5.20 5.34 -12.55
N LEU A 30 5.10 4.16 -11.91
CA LEU A 30 6.26 3.31 -11.66
C LEU A 30 6.87 2.79 -12.96
N MET A 31 6.04 2.30 -13.89
CA MET A 31 6.51 1.85 -15.20
C MET A 31 7.14 2.98 -16.01
N TYR A 32 6.56 4.18 -15.95
CA TYR A 32 7.14 5.37 -16.57
C TYR A 32 8.49 5.74 -15.94
N SER A 33 8.62 5.69 -14.61
CA SER A 33 9.91 5.96 -13.96
C SER A 33 10.98 4.92 -14.32
N ALA A 34 10.59 3.65 -14.47
CA ALA A 34 11.48 2.57 -14.84
C ALA A 34 12.03 2.71 -16.27
N SER A 35 11.24 3.24 -17.21
CA SER A 35 11.72 3.42 -18.60
C SER A 35 12.89 4.40 -18.72
N PHE A 36 13.06 5.34 -17.78
CA PHE A 36 14.24 6.23 -17.77
C PHE A 36 15.53 5.52 -17.35
N PHE A 37 15.44 4.43 -16.59
CA PHE A 37 16.61 3.62 -16.20
C PHE A 37 17.00 2.61 -17.29
N GLU A 38 16.02 2.11 -18.05
CA GLU A 38 16.28 1.19 -19.17
C GLU A 38 17.11 1.85 -20.29
N ASP A 39 17.02 3.18 -20.47
CA ASP A 39 17.81 3.92 -21.46
C ASP A 39 19.30 4.12 -21.05
N GLU A 40 19.67 3.94 -19.77
CA GLU A 40 21.05 4.06 -19.28
C GLU A 40 21.79 2.71 -19.16
N GLU A 41 21.07 1.58 -19.04
CA GLU A 41 21.63 0.24 -18.81
C GLU A 41 21.83 -0.61 -20.08
N GLU A 42 21.78 -0.03 -21.29
CA GLU A 42 22.01 -0.74 -22.56
C GLU A 42 23.47 -1.26 -22.74
N LEU A 43 24.30 -1.19 -21.69
CA LEU A 43 25.69 -1.68 -21.67
C LEU A 43 25.81 -3.04 -20.97
N GLU A 44 25.86 -4.07 -21.82
CA GLU A 44 26.66 -5.29 -21.68
C GLU A 44 26.48 -6.17 -20.42
N LYS A 45 25.48 -7.06 -20.45
CA LYS A 45 25.64 -8.40 -19.86
C LYS A 45 25.15 -9.48 -20.82
N GLU A 46 26.07 -10.26 -21.40
CA GLU A 46 25.73 -11.54 -22.04
C GLU A 46 25.22 -12.53 -20.97
N SER A 47 23.92 -12.51 -20.70
CA SER A 47 23.26 -13.50 -19.86
C SER A 47 23.07 -14.82 -20.62
N ILE A 48 22.97 -15.93 -19.88
CA ILE A 48 22.61 -17.27 -20.42
C ILE A 48 21.27 -17.19 -21.16
N THR A 49 20.36 -16.35 -20.69
CA THR A 49 19.07 -16.06 -21.34
C THR A 49 19.24 -15.39 -22.70
N THR A 50 20.20 -14.46 -22.85
CA THR A 50 20.49 -13.79 -24.13
C THR A 50 20.99 -14.77 -25.18
N LYS A 51 21.76 -15.79 -24.77
CA LYS A 51 22.26 -16.86 -25.66
C LYS A 51 21.15 -17.84 -26.12
N ILE A 52 20.12 -18.06 -25.31
CA ILE A 52 19.04 -19.01 -25.60
C ILE A 52 17.85 -18.34 -26.31
N PHE A 53 17.51 -17.12 -25.91
CA PHE A 53 16.29 -16.42 -26.36
C PHE A 53 16.55 -15.23 -27.30
N GLY A 54 17.82 -14.85 -27.52
CA GLY A 54 18.21 -13.77 -28.43
C GLY A 54 17.41 -12.49 -28.16
N LYS A 55 16.76 -11.96 -29.20
CA LYS A 55 15.93 -10.74 -29.14
C LYS A 55 14.71 -10.80 -28.19
N TYR A 56 14.36 -11.98 -27.67
CA TYR A 56 13.24 -12.15 -26.74
C TYR A 56 13.70 -12.27 -25.28
N SER A 57 15.01 -12.21 -25.00
CA SER A 57 15.57 -12.37 -23.64
C SER A 57 14.92 -11.41 -22.64
N GLN A 58 14.88 -10.11 -22.96
CA GLN A 58 14.33 -9.10 -22.07
C GLN A 58 12.85 -9.34 -21.74
N LYS A 59 12.04 -9.71 -22.74
CA LYS A 59 10.61 -10.02 -22.52
C LYS A 59 10.44 -11.27 -21.65
N PHE A 60 11.29 -12.27 -21.85
CA PHE A 60 11.28 -13.50 -21.06
C PHE A 60 11.71 -13.25 -19.61
N GLU A 61 12.77 -12.47 -19.39
CA GLU A 61 13.27 -12.10 -18.06
C GLU A 61 12.26 -11.27 -17.28
N ASN A 62 11.62 -10.29 -17.93
CA ASN A 62 10.56 -9.49 -17.32
C ASN A 62 9.35 -10.38 -16.96
N ALA A 63 8.92 -11.25 -17.87
CA ALA A 63 7.82 -12.18 -17.60
C ALA A 63 8.14 -13.16 -16.46
N LEU A 64 9.38 -13.68 -16.42
CA LEU A 64 9.85 -14.57 -15.37
C LEU A 64 9.90 -13.85 -14.02
N THR A 65 10.39 -12.62 -13.99
CA THR A 65 10.45 -11.78 -12.77
C THR A 65 9.05 -11.52 -12.22
N ILE A 66 8.09 -11.16 -13.07
CA ILE A 66 6.68 -10.97 -12.68
C ILE A 66 6.11 -12.28 -12.13
N LEU A 67 6.35 -13.40 -12.81
CA LEU A 67 5.84 -14.71 -12.40
C LEU A 67 6.41 -15.17 -11.05
N ILE A 68 7.72 -15.03 -10.85
CA ILE A 68 8.39 -15.35 -9.58
C ILE A 68 7.86 -14.44 -8.46
N SER A 69 7.77 -13.13 -8.72
CA SER A 69 7.26 -12.16 -7.74
C SER A 69 5.83 -12.48 -7.32
N PHE A 70 4.96 -12.83 -8.27
CA PHE A 70 3.58 -13.23 -7.99
C PHE A 70 3.51 -14.56 -7.22
N ALA A 71 4.35 -15.55 -7.59
CA ALA A 71 4.43 -16.82 -6.87
C ALA A 71 4.90 -16.64 -5.42
N LEU A 72 5.92 -15.80 -5.18
CA LEU A 72 6.40 -15.45 -3.84
C LEU A 72 5.31 -14.71 -3.05
N ALA A 73 4.57 -13.80 -3.68
CA ALA A 73 3.46 -13.10 -3.03
C ALA A 73 2.37 -14.09 -2.56
N LEU A 74 1.95 -15.04 -3.41
CA LEU A 74 1.01 -16.09 -3.03
C LEU A 74 1.58 -16.99 -1.92
N LEU A 75 2.86 -17.35 -2.00
CA LEU A 75 3.52 -18.16 -0.99
C LEU A 75 3.48 -17.47 0.38
N PHE A 76 3.99 -16.24 0.49
CA PHE A 76 4.15 -15.55 1.77
C PHE A 76 2.83 -14.99 2.34
N PHE A 77 1.92 -14.51 1.49
CA PHE A 77 0.71 -13.82 1.97
C PHE A 77 -0.55 -14.66 1.93
N PHE A 78 -0.52 -15.84 1.29
CA PHE A 78 -1.68 -16.73 1.21
C PHE A 78 -1.40 -18.12 1.80
N PHE A 79 -0.41 -18.84 1.26
CA PHE A 79 -0.14 -20.22 1.65
C PHE A 79 0.54 -20.32 3.02
N LEU A 80 1.56 -19.50 3.29
CA LEU A 80 2.31 -19.53 4.54
C LEU A 80 1.43 -19.22 5.77
N PRO A 81 0.59 -18.17 5.80
CA PRO A 81 -0.30 -17.91 6.93
C PRO A 81 -1.29 -19.05 7.14
N THR A 82 -1.84 -19.57 6.04
CA THR A 82 -2.76 -20.71 6.04
C THR A 82 -2.13 -21.95 6.67
N TRP A 83 -0.92 -22.29 6.24
CA TRP A 83 -0.19 -23.45 6.71
C TRP A 83 0.19 -23.31 8.19
N LEU A 84 0.71 -22.16 8.60
CA LEU A 84 1.03 -21.88 10.01
C LEU A 84 -0.22 -21.96 10.89
N THR A 85 -1.36 -21.45 10.43
CA THR A 85 -2.64 -21.54 11.17
C THR A 85 -3.06 -23.00 11.34
N SER A 86 -2.81 -23.87 10.35
CA SER A 86 -3.20 -25.28 10.42
C SER A 86 -2.55 -26.04 11.57
N LEU A 87 -1.40 -25.58 12.07
CA LEU A 87 -0.73 -26.13 13.26
C LEU A 87 -1.58 -25.96 14.54
N PHE A 88 -2.54 -25.03 14.53
CA PHE A 88 -3.45 -24.76 15.66
C PHE A 88 -4.79 -25.50 15.55
N LYS A 89 -5.04 -26.24 14.45
CA LYS A 89 -6.32 -26.92 14.18
C LYS A 89 -6.74 -27.89 15.29
N ASN A 90 -5.79 -28.54 15.95
CA ASN A 90 -6.06 -29.49 17.03
C ASN A 90 -6.31 -28.82 18.38
N LYS A 91 -6.02 -27.51 18.51
CA LYS A 91 -6.18 -26.73 19.75
C LYS A 91 -7.40 -25.81 19.73
N VAL A 92 -7.88 -25.45 18.54
CA VAL A 92 -9.00 -24.51 18.36
C VAL A 92 -10.06 -25.15 17.49
N SER A 93 -11.21 -25.47 18.09
CA SER A 93 -12.34 -26.09 17.40
C SER A 93 -13.26 -25.08 16.69
N SER A 94 -13.25 -23.81 17.12
CA SER A 94 -14.10 -22.78 16.53
C SER A 94 -13.52 -22.22 15.23
N SER A 95 -14.32 -22.16 14.16
CA SER A 95 -13.94 -21.51 12.89
C SER A 95 -13.57 -20.03 13.07
N ILE A 96 -14.28 -19.32 13.95
CA ILE A 96 -13.99 -17.91 14.28
C ILE A 96 -12.58 -17.77 14.85
N GLY A 97 -12.22 -18.59 15.84
CA GLY A 97 -10.88 -18.59 16.43
C GLY A 97 -9.78 -18.93 15.42
N MET A 98 -10.03 -19.88 14.52
CA MET A 98 -9.07 -20.23 13.44
C MET A 98 -8.84 -19.07 12.47
N ASN A 99 -9.91 -18.42 12.01
CA ASN A 99 -9.81 -17.26 11.12
C ASN A 99 -9.16 -16.05 11.81
N PHE A 100 -9.42 -15.85 13.11
CA PHE A 100 -8.78 -14.80 13.90
C PHE A 100 -7.27 -15.04 14.03
N ILE A 101 -6.85 -16.27 14.40
CA ILE A 101 -5.43 -16.65 14.46
C ILE A 101 -4.76 -16.47 13.10
N GLU A 102 -5.41 -16.89 12.02
CA GLU A 102 -4.88 -16.70 10.67
C GLU A 102 -4.68 -15.22 10.33
N GLY A 103 -5.62 -14.38 10.73
CA GLY A 103 -5.51 -12.92 10.63
C GLY A 103 -4.30 -12.36 11.36
N ILE A 104 -4.07 -12.77 12.60
CA ILE A 104 -2.92 -12.34 13.40
C ILE A 104 -1.61 -12.83 12.79
N ILE A 105 -1.53 -14.09 12.37
CA ILE A 105 -0.34 -14.64 11.71
C ILE A 105 -0.03 -13.84 10.43
N ARG A 106 -1.05 -13.51 9.64
CA ARG A 106 -0.89 -12.70 8.42
C ARG A 106 -0.36 -11.29 8.74
N LEU A 107 -0.87 -10.64 9.79
CA LEU A 107 -0.33 -9.35 10.25
C LEU A 107 1.15 -9.48 10.60
N ILE A 108 1.52 -10.47 11.40
CA ILE A 108 2.92 -10.68 11.82
C ILE A 108 3.82 -10.89 10.60
N ILE A 109 3.44 -11.74 9.66
CA ILE A 109 4.20 -11.97 8.42
C ILE A 109 4.36 -10.68 7.62
N PHE A 110 3.28 -9.92 7.46
CA PHE A 110 3.32 -8.63 6.75
C PHE A 110 4.27 -7.64 7.42
N PHE A 111 4.23 -7.55 8.75
CA PHE A 111 5.13 -6.68 9.52
C PHE A 111 6.60 -7.10 9.39
N ILE A 112 6.88 -8.40 9.49
CA ILE A 112 8.25 -8.91 9.30
C ILE A 112 8.73 -8.57 7.89
N TYR A 113 7.89 -8.83 6.88
CA TYR A 113 8.21 -8.55 5.48
C TYR A 113 8.53 -7.07 5.27
N ILE A 114 7.65 -6.15 5.68
CA ILE A 114 7.83 -4.72 5.42
C ILE A 114 9.08 -4.17 6.14
N VAL A 115 9.34 -4.63 7.36
CA VAL A 115 10.54 -4.24 8.11
C VAL A 115 11.80 -4.79 7.45
N MET A 116 11.78 -6.03 6.94
CA MET A 116 12.92 -6.62 6.25
C MET A 116 13.26 -5.85 4.98
N ILE A 117 12.28 -5.59 4.11
CA ILE A 117 12.54 -4.87 2.86
C ILE A 117 12.91 -3.41 3.12
N SER A 118 12.39 -2.78 4.19
CA SER A 118 12.76 -1.38 4.55
C SER A 118 14.24 -1.17 4.87
N LYS A 119 14.99 -2.27 5.08
CA LYS A 119 16.43 -2.23 5.32
C LYS A 119 17.26 -2.31 4.03
N MET A 120 16.64 -2.62 2.89
CA MET A 120 17.30 -2.59 1.58
C MET A 120 17.51 -1.12 1.18
N GLU A 121 18.67 -0.80 0.62
CA GLU A 121 19.06 0.59 0.33
C GLU A 121 18.10 1.27 -0.66
N ASP A 122 17.74 0.57 -1.73
CA ASP A 122 16.81 1.08 -2.75
C ASP A 122 15.43 1.36 -2.16
N ILE A 123 14.90 0.43 -1.35
CA ILE A 123 13.59 0.57 -0.71
C ILE A 123 13.61 1.66 0.36
N LYS A 124 14.72 1.80 1.09
CA LYS A 124 14.91 2.91 2.03
C LYS A 124 14.86 4.25 1.28
N ARG A 125 15.48 4.36 0.10
CA ARG A 125 15.42 5.57 -0.73
C ARG A 125 13.98 5.88 -1.16
N VAL A 126 13.20 4.87 -1.57
CA VAL A 126 11.76 5.05 -1.87
C VAL A 126 11.00 5.57 -0.65
N PHE A 127 11.26 5.03 0.55
CA PHE A 127 10.62 5.51 1.78
C PHE A 127 11.07 6.89 2.23
N MET A 128 12.24 7.38 1.77
CA MET A 128 12.65 8.78 1.95
C MET A 128 11.84 9.71 1.05
N TYR A 129 11.66 9.38 -0.24
CA TYR A 129 10.77 10.16 -1.12
C TYR A 129 9.32 10.20 -0.60
N HIS A 130 8.83 9.10 -0.04
CA HIS A 130 7.54 9.08 0.64
C HIS A 130 7.50 10.01 1.87
N GLY A 131 8.59 10.06 2.65
CA GLY A 131 8.73 11.03 3.74
C GLY A 131 8.73 12.48 3.25
N ALA A 132 9.34 12.77 2.09
CA ALA A 132 9.30 14.08 1.45
C ALA A 132 7.89 14.48 1.04
N GLU A 133 7.12 13.57 0.42
CA GLU A 133 5.72 13.79 0.05
C GLU A 133 4.86 14.13 1.27
N HIS A 134 4.95 13.35 2.34
CA HIS A 134 4.23 13.65 3.59
C HIS A 134 4.55 15.04 4.14
N LYS A 135 5.83 15.41 4.22
CA LYS A 135 6.23 16.72 4.75
C LYS A 135 5.74 17.87 3.85
N THR A 136 5.83 17.69 2.54
CA THR A 136 5.39 18.71 1.56
C THR A 136 3.88 18.92 1.62
N ILE A 137 3.10 17.84 1.73
CA ILE A 137 1.64 17.93 1.92
C ILE A 137 1.33 18.68 3.22
N PHE A 138 1.96 18.33 4.34
CA PHE A 138 1.73 19.07 5.58
C PHE A 138 2.07 20.55 5.46
N CYS A 139 3.16 20.91 4.79
CA CYS A 139 3.53 22.30 4.54
C CYS A 139 2.43 23.04 3.76
N TYR A 140 1.94 22.42 2.68
CA TYR A 140 0.84 22.95 1.89
C TYR A 140 -0.44 23.14 2.73
N GLU A 141 -0.81 22.14 3.54
CA GLU A 141 -2.03 22.18 4.32
C GLU A 141 -2.02 23.19 5.46
N ASN A 142 -0.85 23.50 6.00
CA ASN A 142 -0.68 24.56 6.98
C ASN A 142 -0.58 25.96 6.34
N GLY A 143 -0.59 26.04 5.00
CA GLY A 143 -0.56 27.30 4.26
C GLY A 143 0.81 27.96 4.23
N ASP A 144 1.88 27.24 4.57
CA ASP A 144 3.24 27.73 4.49
C ASP A 144 3.76 27.71 3.04
N GLU A 145 4.68 28.63 2.73
CA GLU A 145 5.36 28.63 1.44
C GLU A 145 6.16 27.34 1.25
N LEU A 146 6.00 26.70 0.09
CA LEU A 146 6.68 25.45 -0.29
C LEU A 146 8.16 25.68 -0.60
N THR A 147 8.95 25.89 0.47
CA THR A 147 10.41 25.92 0.47
C THR A 147 10.97 24.73 1.24
N VAL A 148 12.21 24.33 0.95
CA VAL A 148 12.87 23.21 1.63
C VAL A 148 12.92 23.44 3.15
N GLU A 149 13.22 24.67 3.58
CA GLU A 149 13.32 25.06 4.99
C GLU A 149 11.98 24.92 5.73
N ASN A 150 10.87 25.27 5.08
CA ASN A 150 9.54 25.13 5.68
C ASN A 150 9.11 23.67 5.72
N VAL A 151 9.26 22.95 4.61
CA VAL A 151 8.88 21.53 4.51
C VAL A 151 9.59 20.68 5.57
N LYS A 152 10.87 20.93 5.83
CA LYS A 152 11.66 20.18 6.84
C LYS A 152 11.04 20.14 8.24
N LYS A 153 10.30 21.19 8.62
CA LYS A 153 9.70 21.35 9.96
C LYS A 153 8.57 20.35 10.22
N TYR A 154 7.97 19.82 9.15
CA TYR A 154 6.79 18.96 9.25
C TYR A 154 7.13 17.49 9.51
N SER A 155 6.13 16.75 9.98
CA SER A 155 6.29 15.34 10.33
C SER A 155 6.33 14.45 9.08
N ILE A 156 7.12 13.39 9.12
CA ILE A 156 7.03 12.29 8.15
C ILE A 156 5.82 11.38 8.39
N LEU A 157 5.06 11.56 9.47
CA LEU A 157 3.94 10.68 9.84
C LEU A 157 2.60 11.32 9.47
N HIS A 158 1.94 10.80 8.44
CA HIS A 158 0.74 11.41 7.89
C HIS A 158 -0.51 10.52 8.10
N PRO A 159 -1.60 11.02 8.70
CA PRO A 159 -2.76 10.20 9.05
C PRO A 159 -3.54 9.69 7.83
N ARG A 160 -3.45 10.37 6.69
CA ARG A 160 -4.17 9.99 5.44
C ARG A 160 -3.30 9.17 4.46
N CYS A 161 -2.12 8.72 4.88
CA CYS A 161 -1.24 7.89 4.07
C CYS A 161 -1.89 6.55 3.67
N GLY A 162 -1.60 6.08 2.45
CA GLY A 162 -2.01 4.75 1.96
C GLY A 162 -1.51 3.58 2.81
N THR A 163 -0.38 3.74 3.51
CA THR A 163 0.07 2.74 4.50
C THR A 163 -0.95 2.58 5.61
N SER A 164 -1.46 3.67 6.18
CA SER A 164 -2.52 3.61 7.21
C SER A 164 -3.79 2.95 6.66
N PHE A 165 -4.12 3.19 5.39
CA PHE A 165 -5.23 2.50 4.72
C PHE A 165 -5.02 1.00 4.61
N LEU A 166 -3.83 0.55 4.21
CA LEU A 166 -3.51 -0.88 4.14
C LEU A 166 -3.66 -1.54 5.53
N PHE A 167 -3.26 -0.88 6.61
CA PHE A 167 -3.47 -1.40 7.96
C PHE A 167 -4.93 -1.53 8.34
N THR A 168 -5.74 -0.53 8.02
CA THR A 168 -7.20 -0.61 8.22
C THR A 168 -7.79 -1.77 7.42
N VAL A 169 -7.38 -1.95 6.15
CA VAL A 169 -7.77 -3.10 5.32
C VAL A 169 -7.44 -4.42 5.99
N MET A 170 -6.25 -4.55 6.57
CA MET A 170 -5.87 -5.77 7.27
C MET A 170 -6.72 -5.99 8.52
N LEU A 171 -6.92 -4.99 9.38
CA LEU A 171 -7.74 -5.12 10.58
C LEU A 171 -9.20 -5.46 10.24
N VAL A 172 -9.80 -4.75 9.29
CA VAL A 172 -11.15 -5.03 8.80
C VAL A 172 -11.21 -6.42 8.18
N SER A 173 -10.16 -6.88 7.48
CA SER A 173 -10.12 -8.23 6.92
C SER A 173 -10.17 -9.30 8.01
N ILE A 174 -9.51 -9.11 9.16
CA ILE A 174 -9.58 -10.07 10.28
C ILE A 174 -11.01 -10.15 10.79
N LEU A 175 -11.64 -9.01 11.03
CA LEU A 175 -13.01 -8.94 11.55
C LEU A 175 -14.00 -9.56 10.56
N VAL A 176 -13.98 -9.14 9.30
CA VAL A 176 -14.91 -9.63 8.26
C VAL A 176 -14.68 -11.12 8.00
N LEU A 177 -13.44 -11.56 7.81
CA LEU A 177 -13.14 -12.97 7.51
C LEU A 177 -13.39 -13.90 8.70
N SER A 178 -13.33 -13.39 9.94
CA SER A 178 -13.66 -14.17 11.13
C SER A 178 -15.11 -14.66 11.17
N LEU A 179 -16.02 -13.97 10.47
CA LEU A 179 -17.43 -14.33 10.36
C LEU A 179 -17.69 -15.51 9.40
N PHE A 180 -16.69 -15.90 8.61
CA PHE A 180 -16.79 -17.03 7.70
C PHE A 180 -16.30 -18.33 8.36
N GLY A 181 -16.61 -19.47 7.74
CA GLY A 181 -16.05 -20.76 8.14
C GLY A 181 -14.55 -20.89 7.84
N TRP A 182 -13.96 -22.02 8.21
CA TRP A 182 -12.57 -22.36 7.86
C TRP A 182 -12.53 -23.59 6.92
N PRO A 183 -13.01 -23.46 5.65
CA PRO A 183 -13.07 -24.56 4.70
C PRO A 183 -11.69 -24.88 4.09
N ASN A 184 -11.67 -25.75 3.08
CA ASN A 184 -10.44 -26.07 2.35
C ASN A 184 -9.76 -24.79 1.76
N PRO A 185 -8.45 -24.82 1.47
CA PRO A 185 -7.70 -23.64 1.03
C PRO A 185 -8.28 -22.92 -0.20
N VAL A 186 -8.85 -23.66 -1.16
CA VAL A 186 -9.44 -23.08 -2.39
C VAL A 186 -10.69 -22.27 -2.05
N MET A 187 -11.59 -22.83 -1.23
CA MET A 187 -12.78 -22.09 -0.78
C MET A 187 -12.41 -20.88 0.09
N ARG A 188 -11.30 -20.96 0.85
CA ARG A 188 -10.76 -19.80 1.56
C ARG A 188 -10.22 -18.71 0.62
N MET A 189 -9.65 -19.09 -0.52
CA MET A 189 -9.25 -18.13 -1.55
C MET A 189 -10.47 -17.41 -2.14
N VAL A 190 -11.48 -18.18 -2.55
CA VAL A 190 -12.71 -17.65 -3.16
C VAL A 190 -13.43 -16.69 -2.20
N THR A 191 -13.61 -17.10 -0.94
CA THR A 191 -14.25 -16.24 0.08
C THR A 191 -13.50 -14.93 0.31
N ARG A 192 -12.15 -14.94 0.29
CA ARG A 192 -11.34 -13.72 0.40
C ARG A 192 -11.50 -12.80 -0.81
N LEU A 193 -11.48 -13.36 -2.02
CA LEU A 193 -11.64 -12.57 -3.25
C LEU A 193 -13.02 -11.90 -3.30
N ILE A 194 -14.08 -12.63 -2.93
CA ILE A 194 -15.45 -12.09 -2.88
C ILE A 194 -15.59 -11.05 -1.76
N SER A 195 -14.90 -11.22 -0.64
CA SER A 195 -14.95 -10.28 0.49
C SER A 195 -14.11 -9.01 0.27
N LEU A 196 -13.13 -9.04 -0.64
CA LEU A 196 -12.18 -7.95 -0.86
C LEU A 196 -12.86 -6.60 -1.15
N PRO A 197 -13.87 -6.49 -2.04
CA PRO A 197 -14.56 -5.23 -2.29
C PRO A 197 -15.21 -4.64 -1.03
N ILE A 198 -15.81 -5.48 -0.18
CA ILE A 198 -16.45 -5.06 1.08
C ILE A 198 -15.37 -4.57 2.05
N ILE A 199 -14.29 -5.33 2.20
CA ILE A 199 -13.17 -4.97 3.09
C ILE A 199 -12.57 -3.64 2.68
N VAL A 200 -12.23 -3.46 1.40
CA VAL A 200 -11.67 -2.23 0.84
C VAL A 200 -12.62 -1.06 1.06
N GLY A 201 -13.89 -1.23 0.71
CA GLY A 201 -14.89 -0.18 0.83
C GLY A 201 -15.10 0.28 2.27
N VAL A 202 -15.27 -0.65 3.21
CA VAL A 202 -15.42 -0.35 4.64
C VAL A 202 -14.15 0.32 5.19
N SER A 203 -12.97 -0.17 4.81
CA SER A 203 -11.70 0.39 5.27
C SER A 203 -11.49 1.81 4.78
N TYR A 204 -11.92 2.11 3.55
CA TYR A 204 -11.84 3.45 2.98
C TYR A 204 -12.74 4.42 3.76
N GLU A 205 -13.96 4.00 4.08
CA GLU A 205 -14.88 4.80 4.89
C GLU A 205 -14.31 5.10 6.28
N ILE A 206 -13.75 4.08 6.94
CA ILE A 206 -13.10 4.24 8.25
C ILE A 206 -11.97 5.26 8.15
N ASN A 207 -11.07 5.12 7.18
CA ASN A 207 -9.95 6.04 7.00
C ASN A 207 -10.40 7.46 6.68
N ARG A 208 -11.42 7.61 5.82
CA ARG A 208 -12.00 8.92 5.50
C ARG A 208 -12.61 9.58 6.73
N LEU A 209 -13.30 8.82 7.58
CA LEU A 209 -13.85 9.34 8.84
C LEU A 209 -12.75 9.73 9.83
N ILE A 210 -11.68 8.93 9.94
CA ILE A 210 -10.51 9.25 10.77
C ILE A 210 -9.85 10.55 10.27
N GLY A 211 -9.62 10.68 8.96
CA GLY A 211 -9.00 11.87 8.36
C GLY A 211 -9.81 13.16 8.52
N LYS A 212 -11.14 13.06 8.70
CA LYS A 212 -12.05 14.19 8.94
C LYS A 212 -12.16 14.62 10.39
N SER A 213 -11.69 13.80 11.33
CA SER A 213 -12.04 13.93 12.75
C SER A 213 -10.80 14.20 13.59
N ASN A 214 -10.84 15.30 14.36
CA ASN A 214 -9.85 15.60 15.40
C ASN A 214 -10.19 14.99 16.77
N SER A 215 -11.12 14.03 16.82
CA SER A 215 -11.50 13.37 18.08
C SER A 215 -10.41 12.43 18.60
N LYS A 216 -10.33 12.25 19.93
CA LYS A 216 -9.44 11.27 20.58
C LYS A 216 -9.65 9.84 20.05
N PHE A 217 -10.86 9.52 19.61
CA PHE A 217 -11.17 8.21 19.03
C PHE A 217 -10.50 8.02 17.66
N ALA A 218 -10.58 9.03 16.78
CA ALA A 218 -9.88 9.01 15.50
C ALA A 218 -8.35 8.95 15.69
N GLU A 219 -7.82 9.66 16.69
CA GLU A 219 -6.39 9.59 17.06
C GLU A 219 -5.98 8.18 17.51
N ILE A 220 -6.78 7.49 18.32
CA ILE A 220 -6.49 6.12 18.75
C ILE A 220 -6.51 5.16 17.55
N LEU A 221 -7.47 5.31 16.64
CA LEU A 221 -7.58 4.46 15.46
C LEU A 221 -6.47 4.69 14.43
N SER A 222 -5.86 5.89 14.37
CA SER A 222 -4.76 6.16 13.44
C SER A 222 -3.40 5.65 13.96
N LYS A 223 -3.23 5.50 15.28
CA LYS A 223 -1.97 5.09 15.92
C LYS A 223 -1.34 3.83 15.32
N PRO A 224 -2.06 2.73 15.06
CA PRO A 224 -1.46 1.54 14.45
C PRO A 224 -0.83 1.83 13.09
N GLY A 225 -1.53 2.58 12.23
CA GLY A 225 -1.01 2.97 10.91
C GLY A 225 0.21 3.89 11.00
N LEU A 226 0.15 4.89 11.88
CA LEU A 226 1.28 5.80 12.13
C LEU A 226 2.50 5.09 12.72
N PHE A 227 2.28 4.10 13.58
CA PHE A 227 3.36 3.27 14.11
C PHE A 227 4.10 2.55 12.99
N VAL A 228 3.37 1.99 12.02
CA VAL A 228 4.02 1.27 10.93
C VAL A 228 4.78 2.20 10.01
N GLN A 229 4.20 3.36 9.69
CA GLN A 229 4.91 4.41 8.97
C GLN A 229 6.25 4.69 9.63
N LYS A 230 6.23 5.02 10.93
CA LYS A 230 7.42 5.33 11.71
C LYS A 230 8.48 4.22 11.66
N VAL A 231 8.06 2.97 11.74
CA VAL A 231 8.98 1.84 11.79
C VAL A 231 9.52 1.50 10.40
N ALA A 232 8.66 1.43 9.39
CA ALA A 232 8.95 0.69 8.17
C ALA A 232 8.73 1.44 6.85
N THR A 233 7.71 2.30 6.71
CA THR A 233 7.30 2.78 5.36
C THR A 233 7.58 4.25 5.06
N VAL A 234 8.13 5.01 6.01
CA VAL A 234 8.66 6.35 5.78
C VAL A 234 10.01 6.54 6.46
N LYS A 235 10.86 7.36 5.87
CA LYS A 235 12.17 7.76 6.38
C LYS A 235 12.38 9.25 6.16
N GLU A 236 13.28 9.86 6.92
CA GLU A 236 13.63 11.27 6.74
C GLU A 236 14.28 11.50 5.37
N PRO A 237 13.75 12.43 4.55
CA PRO A 237 14.30 12.76 3.24
C PRO A 237 15.54 13.65 3.33
N THR A 238 16.30 13.69 2.24
CA THR A 238 17.31 14.71 1.98
C THR A 238 16.69 15.92 1.29
N ASP A 239 17.43 17.03 1.24
CA ASP A 239 16.97 18.31 0.70
C ASP A 239 16.57 18.22 -0.77
N ASP A 240 17.36 17.50 -1.58
CA ASP A 240 17.08 17.23 -3.00
C ASP A 240 15.76 16.46 -3.19
N MET A 241 15.45 15.51 -2.30
CA MET A 241 14.18 14.79 -2.35
C MET A 241 12.99 15.69 -1.99
N ILE A 242 13.20 16.64 -1.07
CA ILE A 242 12.19 17.64 -0.74
C ILE A 242 11.93 18.57 -1.94
N GLU A 243 12.98 19.01 -2.65
CA GLU A 243 12.83 19.82 -3.87
C GLU A 243 12.00 19.09 -4.94
N VAL A 244 12.27 17.81 -5.17
CA VAL A 244 11.47 16.96 -6.08
C VAL A 244 10.02 16.87 -5.61
N ALA A 245 9.78 16.65 -4.31
CA ALA A 245 8.43 16.58 -3.77
C ALA A 245 7.68 17.92 -3.88
N ILE A 246 8.36 19.05 -3.67
CA ILE A 246 7.80 20.41 -3.87
C ILE A 246 7.44 20.62 -5.34
N ALA A 247 8.32 20.26 -6.27
CA ALA A 247 8.07 20.37 -7.70
C ALA A 247 6.85 19.54 -8.11
N ALA A 248 6.77 18.29 -7.67
CA ALA A 248 5.62 17.42 -7.93
C ALA A 248 4.33 17.97 -7.31
N MET A 249 4.38 18.49 -6.07
CA MET A 249 3.21 19.05 -5.39
C MET A 249 2.64 20.24 -6.15
N LYS A 250 3.49 21.16 -6.64
CA LYS A 250 3.05 22.37 -7.36
C LYS A 250 2.22 22.07 -8.61
N GLU A 251 2.47 20.95 -9.27
CA GLU A 251 1.72 20.51 -10.46
C GLU A 251 0.34 19.93 -10.13
N VAL A 252 0.09 19.54 -8.88
CA VAL A 252 -1.15 18.87 -8.45
C VAL A 252 -1.97 19.66 -7.43
N ILE A 253 -1.53 20.86 -7.04
CA ILE A 253 -2.33 21.77 -6.21
C ILE A 253 -3.63 22.07 -6.97
N PRO A 254 -4.81 21.80 -6.37
CA PRO A 254 -6.07 22.05 -7.04
C PRO A 254 -6.35 23.55 -7.19
N GLU A 255 -6.98 23.90 -8.30
CA GLU A 255 -7.44 25.28 -8.56
C GLU A 255 -8.53 25.73 -7.57
N ASP A 256 -9.32 24.78 -7.05
CA ASP A 256 -10.30 25.01 -5.98
C ASP A 256 -9.68 24.60 -4.63
N PRO A 257 -9.36 25.54 -3.72
CA PRO A 257 -8.81 25.23 -2.40
C PRO A 257 -9.73 24.36 -1.53
N LYS A 258 -11.01 24.21 -1.89
CA LYS A 258 -11.95 23.32 -1.19
C LYS A 258 -11.95 21.89 -1.71
N ALA A 259 -11.30 21.62 -2.85
CA ALA A 259 -11.23 20.27 -3.43
C ALA A 259 -10.46 19.29 -2.52
N ASP A 260 -9.50 19.79 -1.76
CA ASP A 260 -8.66 19.00 -0.85
C ASP A 260 -9.21 18.91 0.58
N LEU A 261 -10.36 19.55 0.86
CA LEU A 261 -11.05 19.39 2.14
C LEU A 261 -11.76 18.05 2.16
N TRP A 262 -11.13 17.07 2.81
CA TRP A 262 -11.66 15.69 2.92
C TRP A 262 -13.06 15.63 3.51
#